data_AF-A0A9X3F3J7-F1
#
_entry.id   AF-A0A9X3F3J7-F1
#
_cell.length_a   1.000
_cell.length_b   1.000
_cell.length_c   1.000
_cell.angle_alpha   90.00
_cell.angle_beta   90.00
_cell.angle_gamma   90.00
#
_symmetry.space_group_name_H-M   'P 1'
#
loop_
_entity.id
_entity.type
_entity.pdbx_description
1 polymer ?
#
loop_
_entity_poly.entity_id
_entity_poly.type
_entity_poly.pdbx_seq_one_letter_code
_entity_poly.pdbx_strand_id
1 'polypeptide(L)'
;MAFQKGQSGNPIGRKRGIYNKSTQEFRDFIKEVIASNYTKNKVAKDLKELSPKTRLEILLKLLDFVLPKLSPTEVTEQSNSGDFFANVANLMKRDNSTSQMP
;
A
#
# COMPACT_ATOMS: atom_id res chain seq x y z
N MET A 1 -44.97 -8.72 -9.87
CA MET A 1 -44.07 -9.46 -10.79
C MET A 1 -43.42 -10.58 -10.01
N ALA A 2 -43.48 -11.81 -10.53
CA ALA A 2 -42.98 -13.01 -9.84
C ALA A 2 -41.49 -13.25 -10.17
N PHE A 3 -40.69 -13.61 -9.17
CA PHE A 3 -39.28 -13.96 -9.36
C PHE A 3 -39.16 -15.27 -10.16
N GLN A 4 -38.29 -15.29 -11.18
CA GLN A 4 -38.02 -16.50 -11.95
C GLN A 4 -37.01 -17.39 -11.20
N LYS A 5 -37.38 -18.66 -10.99
CA LYS A 5 -36.52 -19.65 -10.32
C LYS A 5 -35.23 -19.85 -11.13
N GLY A 6 -34.08 -19.57 -10.50
CA GLY A 6 -32.77 -19.67 -11.14
C GLY A 6 -32.16 -18.33 -11.57
N GLN A 7 -32.90 -17.22 -11.44
CA GLN A 7 -32.38 -15.89 -11.77
C GLN A 7 -32.33 -15.02 -10.50
N SER A 8 -31.12 -14.59 -10.12
CA SER A 8 -30.93 -13.63 -9.03
C SER A 8 -31.63 -12.33 -9.37
N GLY A 9 -32.40 -11.77 -8.42
CA GLY A 9 -32.97 -10.43 -8.54
C GLY A 9 -31.91 -9.31 -8.60
N ASN A 10 -30.64 -9.65 -8.36
CA ASN A 10 -29.48 -8.80 -8.63
C ASN A 10 -28.49 -9.56 -9.55
N PRO A 11 -28.62 -9.43 -10.88
CA PRO A 11 -27.77 -10.13 -11.85
C PRO A 11 -26.30 -9.66 -11.84
N ILE A 12 -26.00 -8.47 -11.30
CA ILE A 12 -24.64 -7.91 -11.21
C ILE A 12 -23.93 -8.38 -9.93
N GLY A 13 -24.68 -8.94 -8.98
CA GLY A 13 -24.16 -9.38 -7.69
C GLY A 13 -23.75 -8.22 -6.78
N ARG A 14 -23.10 -8.55 -5.66
CA ARG A 14 -22.53 -7.55 -4.76
C ARG A 14 -21.34 -6.88 -5.45
N LYS A 15 -21.30 -5.55 -5.52
CA LYS A 15 -20.17 -4.82 -6.12
C LYS A 15 -18.86 -5.24 -5.45
N ARG A 16 -17.84 -5.57 -6.26
CA ARG A 16 -16.50 -5.91 -5.77
C ARG A 16 -15.89 -4.73 -5.00
N GLY A 17 -15.28 -5.01 -3.85
CA GLY A 17 -14.65 -4.00 -2.99
C GLY A 17 -15.52 -3.46 -1.85
N ILE A 18 -16.82 -3.77 -1.81
CA ILE A 18 -17.66 -3.40 -0.66
C ILE A 18 -17.34 -4.33 0.51
N TYR A 19 -16.61 -3.80 1.50
CA TYR A 19 -16.29 -4.50 2.73
C TYR A 19 -17.53 -5.04 3.46
N ASN A 20 -17.36 -6.11 4.23
CA ASN A 20 -18.43 -6.65 5.07
C ASN A 20 -18.94 -5.56 6.02
N LYS A 21 -20.27 -5.49 6.19
CA LYS A 21 -20.93 -4.44 6.98
C LYS A 21 -20.37 -4.37 8.41
N SER A 22 -20.16 -5.53 9.04
CA SER A 22 -19.52 -5.64 10.35
C SER A 22 -18.09 -5.09 10.40
N THR A 23 -17.30 -5.31 9.35
CA THR A 23 -15.93 -4.78 9.26
C THR A 23 -15.92 -3.26 9.05
N GLN A 24 -16.94 -2.71 8.37
CA GLN A 24 -17.09 -1.26 8.23
C GLN A 24 -17.50 -0.62 9.55
N GLU A 25 -18.53 -1.14 10.21
CA GLU A 25 -18.99 -0.67 11.53
C GLU A 25 -17.86 -0.67 12.56
N PHE A 26 -17.06 -1.75 12.60
CA PHE A 26 -15.91 -1.82 13.51
C PHE A 26 -14.82 -0.78 13.20
N ARG A 27 -14.53 -0.52 11.92
CA ARG A 27 -13.59 0.53 11.54
C ARG A 27 -14.10 1.92 11.91
N ASP A 28 -15.39 2.17 11.74
CA ASP A 28 -15.99 3.45 12.07
C ASP A 28 -16.02 3.66 13.60
N PHE A 29 -16.30 2.61 14.37
CA PHE A 29 -16.13 2.62 15.83
C PHE A 29 -14.70 2.96 16.25
N ILE A 30 -13.68 2.31 15.66
CA ILE A 30 -12.28 2.62 15.98
C ILE A 30 -11.95 4.08 15.65
N LYS A 31 -12.41 4.60 14.50
CA LYS A 31 -12.21 6.01 14.15
C LYS A 31 -12.82 6.94 15.18
N GLU A 32 -14.03 6.64 15.64
CA GLU A 32 -14.74 7.44 16.64
C GLU A 32 -14.02 7.42 18.00
N VAL A 33 -13.56 6.25 18.43
CA VAL A 33 -12.74 6.11 19.65
C VAL A 33 -11.46 6.92 19.54
N ILE A 34 -10.76 6.87 18.41
CA ILE A 34 -9.55 7.68 18.21
C ILE A 34 -9.90 9.17 18.23
N ALA A 35 -10.89 9.61 17.46
CA ALA A 35 -11.27 11.02 17.34
C ALA A 35 -11.71 11.65 18.68
N SER A 36 -12.45 10.91 19.50
CA SER A 36 -12.94 11.37 20.81
C SER A 36 -11.83 11.49 21.87
N ASN A 37 -10.74 10.73 21.72
CA ASN A 37 -9.59 10.76 22.63
C ASN A 37 -8.47 11.69 22.14
N TYR A 38 -8.34 11.88 20.83
CA TYR A 38 -7.25 12.67 20.22
C TYR A 38 -7.57 14.17 20.12
N THR A 39 -7.97 14.78 21.23
CA THR A 39 -8.17 16.23 21.29
C THR A 39 -6.87 16.93 21.72
N LYS A 40 -6.52 18.07 21.10
CA LYS A 40 -5.29 18.84 21.42
C LYS A 40 -5.09 19.05 22.94
N ASN A 41 -6.17 19.37 23.65
CA ASN A 41 -6.12 19.62 25.09
C ASN A 41 -5.84 18.37 25.92
N LYS A 42 -6.42 17.22 25.56
CA LYS A 42 -6.19 15.94 26.24
C LYS A 42 -4.75 15.48 26.03
N VAL A 43 -4.31 15.45 24.77
CA VAL A 43 -2.93 15.06 24.42
C VAL A 43 -1.89 15.96 25.12
N ALA A 44 -2.12 17.28 25.17
CA ALA A 44 -1.21 18.18 25.87
C ALA A 44 -1.18 17.94 27.39
N LYS A 45 -2.30 17.53 28.00
CA LYS A 45 -2.37 17.16 29.41
C LYS A 45 -1.64 15.85 29.68
N ASP A 46 -1.93 14.82 28.88
CA ASP A 46 -1.30 13.50 29.02
C ASP A 46 0.23 13.60 28.88
N LEU A 47 0.73 14.38 27.90
CA LEU A 47 2.16 14.62 27.74
C LEU A 47 2.79 15.28 28.98
N LYS A 48 2.08 16.16 29.69
CA LYS A 48 2.59 16.80 30.91
C LYS A 48 2.65 15.82 32.08
N GLU A 49 1.72 14.88 32.17
CA GLU A 49 1.66 13.84 33.21
C GLU A 49 2.70 12.74 33.02
N LEU A 50 3.20 12.56 31.80
CA LEU A 50 4.25 11.58 31.49
C LEU A 50 5.61 11.94 32.12
N SER A 51 6.41 10.91 32.40
CA SER A 51 7.80 11.08 32.82
C SER A 51 8.61 11.83 31.75
N PRO A 52 9.58 12.68 32.14
CA PRO A 52 10.30 13.53 31.20
C PRO A 52 10.94 12.78 30.03
N LYS A 53 11.51 11.60 30.29
CA LYS A 53 12.12 10.74 29.27
C LYS A 53 11.09 10.26 28.24
N THR A 54 9.98 9.68 28.70
CA THR A 54 8.91 9.15 27.84
C THR A 54 8.27 10.26 27.01
N ARG A 55 8.08 11.44 27.61
CA ARG A 55 7.57 12.63 26.89
C ARG A 55 8.47 12.98 25.71
N LEU A 56 9.79 13.02 25.91
CA LEU A 56 10.74 13.33 24.83
C LEU A 56 10.75 12.26 23.73
N GLU A 57 10.68 10.98 24.10
CA GLU A 57 10.59 9.88 23.12
C GLU A 57 9.34 9.98 22.24
N ILE A 58 8.19 10.31 22.82
CA ILE A 58 6.94 10.50 22.04
C ILE A 58 7.06 11.72 21.13
N LEU A 59 7.61 12.83 21.62
CA LEU A 59 7.80 14.04 20.81
C LEU A 59 8.73 13.79 19.62
N LEU A 60 9.81 13.01 19.81
CA LEU A 60 10.69 12.58 18.71
C LEU A 60 9.92 11.76 17.66
N LYS A 61 9.08 10.82 18.08
CA LYS A 61 8.23 10.04 17.16
C LYS A 61 7.18 10.89 16.44
N LEU A 62 6.74 12.00 17.02
CA LEU A 62 5.82 12.93 16.35
C LEU A 62 6.55 13.82 15.35
N LEU A 63 7.79 14.21 15.64
CA LEU A 63 8.62 15.05 14.79
C LEU A 63 8.85 14.41 13.41
N ASP A 64 8.88 13.09 13.39
CA ASP A 64 8.96 12.26 12.20
C ASP A 64 7.87 12.50 11.14
N PHE A 65 6.70 12.96 11.56
CA PHE A 65 5.59 13.27 10.67
C PHE A 65 5.54 14.73 10.27
N VAL A 66 6.36 15.59 10.89
CA VAL A 66 6.42 17.03 10.63
C VAL A 66 7.63 17.37 9.74
N LEU A 67 8.75 16.69 9.96
CA LEU A 67 9.96 16.93 9.19
C LEU A 67 9.99 16.03 7.94
N PRO A 68 10.36 16.58 6.76
CA PRO A 68 10.59 15.77 5.58
C PRO A 68 11.76 14.82 5.84
N LYS A 69 11.51 13.52 5.74
CA LYS A 69 12.55 12.49 5.81
C LYS A 69 12.89 12.00 4.41
N LEU A 70 14.18 11.75 4.18
CA LEU A 70 14.62 11.02 3.01
C LEU A 70 14.01 9.62 3.04
N SER A 71 13.20 9.30 2.04
CA SER A 71 12.64 7.97 1.85
C SER A 71 13.79 7.00 1.56
N PRO A 72 13.83 5.80 2.18
CA PRO A 72 14.76 4.77 1.75
C PRO A 72 14.49 4.48 0.28
N THR A 73 15.53 4.55 -0.56
CA THR A 73 15.41 4.15 -1.95
C THR A 73 15.41 2.63 -1.99
N GLU A 74 14.25 2.01 -2.20
CA GLU A 74 14.16 0.58 -2.47
C GLU A 74 14.74 0.33 -3.87
N VAL A 75 15.99 -0.14 -3.93
CA VAL A 75 16.60 -0.60 -5.18
C VAL A 75 15.87 -1.88 -5.56
N THR A 76 14.82 -1.74 -6.38
CA THR A 76 14.16 -2.88 -7.00
C THR A 76 14.99 -3.23 -8.24
N GLU A 77 15.89 -4.22 -8.12
CA GLU A 77 16.56 -4.79 -9.29
C GLU A 77 15.51 -5.50 -10.17
N GLN A 78 14.96 -4.77 -11.14
CA GLN A 78 14.20 -5.37 -12.23
C GLN A 78 15.19 -5.99 -13.23
N SER A 79 15.73 -7.16 -12.88
CA SER A 79 16.43 -8.00 -13.84
C SER A 79 15.42 -8.66 -14.77
N ASN A 80 15.05 -7.97 -15.86
CA ASN A 80 14.38 -8.61 -17.00
C ASN A 80 15.37 -9.56 -17.69
N SER A 81 15.59 -10.72 -17.07
CA SER A 81 16.51 -11.77 -17.54
C SER A 81 16.16 -12.31 -18.93
N GLY A 82 14.93 -12.09 -19.41
CA GLY A 82 14.49 -12.46 -20.76
C GLY A 82 15.09 -11.63 -21.89
N ASP A 83 15.36 -10.34 -21.65
CA ASP A 83 15.81 -9.42 -22.71
C ASP A 83 17.31 -9.57 -23.02
N PHE A 84 18.11 -10.01 -22.03
CA PHE A 84 19.55 -10.19 -22.19
C PHE A 84 19.88 -11.34 -23.15
N PHE A 85 19.28 -12.51 -22.98
CA PHE A 85 19.53 -13.67 -23.85
C PHE A 85 18.96 -13.47 -25.26
N ALA A 86 17.83 -12.78 -25.40
CA ALA A 86 17.26 -12.44 -26.70
C ALA A 86 18.22 -11.53 -27.52
N ASN A 87 18.82 -10.54 -26.87
CA ASN A 87 19.77 -9.64 -27.50
C ASN A 87 21.10 -10.33 -27.88
N VAL A 88 21.62 -11.21 -27.02
CA VAL A 88 22.82 -12.02 -27.34
C VAL A 88 22.55 -12.99 -28.49
N ALA A 89 21.38 -13.64 -28.52
CA ALA A 89 21.01 -14.54 -29.60
C ALA A 89 20.87 -13.82 -30.95
N ASN A 90 20.35 -12.59 -30.95
CA ASN A 90 20.25 -11.76 -32.15
C ASN A 90 21.61 -11.30 -32.67
N LEU A 91 22.57 -11.08 -31.78
CA LEU A 91 23.95 -10.72 -32.14
C LEU A 91 24.67 -11.91 -32.81
N MET A 92 24.57 -13.12 -32.24
CA MET A 92 25.18 -14.32 -32.81
C MET A 92 24.58 -14.73 -34.18
N LYS A 93 23.28 -14.45 -34.40
CA LYS A 93 22.63 -14.71 -35.68
C LYS A 93 23.06 -13.75 -36.79
N ARG A 94 23.44 -12.52 -36.45
CA ARG A 94 23.97 -11.54 -37.42
C ARG A 94 25.32 -11.98 -37.97
N ASP A 95 26.22 -12.45 -37.10
CA ASP A 95 27.59 -12.79 -37.50
C ASP A 95 27.66 -14.04 -38.39
N ASN A 96 26.71 -14.98 -38.24
CA ASN A 96 26.62 -16.20 -39.05
C ASN A 96 25.99 -16.01 -40.45
N SER A 97 25.44 -14.83 -40.75
CA SER A 97 24.87 -14.52 -42.08
C SER A 97 25.88 -13.91 -43.06
N THR A 98 27.07 -13.51 -42.56
CA THR A 98 28.11 -12.83 -43.34
C THR A 98 29.16 -13.77 -43.94
N SER A 99 29.13 -15.07 -43.60
CA SER A 99 30.12 -16.08 -44.03
C SER A 99 29.64 -16.97 -45.18
N GLN A 100 28.47 -16.71 -45.76
CA GLN A 100 28.01 -17.35 -47.01
C GLN A 100 27.76 -16.31 -48.09
N MET A 101 28.85 -15.70 -48.57
CA MET A 101 28.93 -15.14 -49.92
C MET A 101 30.00 -15.95 -50.66
N PRO A 102 29.66 -16.68 -51.75
CA PRO A 102 30.67 -17.15 -52.69
C PRO A 102 31.33 -15.98 -53.45
#